data_AF-A0A5Q0JRH0-F1
#
_entry.id   AF-A0A5Q0JRH0-F1
#
_cell.length_a   1.000
_cell.length_b   1.000
_cell.length_c   1.000
_cell.angle_alpha   90.00
_cell.angle_beta   90.00
_cell.angle_gamma   90.00
#
_symmetry.space_group_name_H-M   'P 1'
#
loop_
_entity.id
_entity.type
_entity.pdbx_description
1 polymer ?
#
loop_
_entity_poly.entity_id
_entity_poly.type
_entity_poly.pdbx_seq_one_letter_code
_entity_poly.pdbx_strand_id
1 'polypeptide(L)' 'MKKLKTILATMLIALLMSSCATVFGGKVNSHQKTKPAPGQQQRDVRVVALIANILLFPPGLIVDFATGAIYKPQ' A
#
# COMPACT_ATOMS: atom_id res chain seq x y z
N MET A 1 3.75 24.45 -23.21
CA MET A 1 4.77 23.40 -22.94
C MET A 1 5.11 23.19 -21.46
N LYS A 2 5.16 24.23 -20.61
CA LYS A 2 5.53 24.06 -19.17
C LYS A 2 4.61 23.07 -18.43
N LYS A 3 3.28 23.19 -18.60
CA LYS A 3 2.31 22.31 -17.93
C LYS A 3 2.39 20.84 -18.37
N LEU A 4 2.65 20.58 -19.66
CA LEU A 4 2.83 19.23 -20.18
C LEU A 4 4.08 18.56 -19.60
N LYS A 5 5.20 19.30 -19.49
CA LYS A 5 6.43 18.81 -18.87
C LYS A 5 6.23 18.53 -17.37
N THR A 6 5.49 19.38 -16.65
CA THR A 6 5.15 19.16 -15.25
C THR A 6 4.29 17.91 -15.06
N ILE A 7 3.27 17.71 -15.89
CA ILE A 7 2.40 16.52 -15.83
C ILE A 7 3.18 15.23 -16.15
N LEU A 8 4.06 15.27 -17.16
CA LEU A 8 4.92 14.13 -17.49
C LEU A 8 5.87 13.80 -16.33
N ALA A 9 6.47 14.82 -15.72
CA ALA A 9 7.37 14.65 -14.59
C ALA A 9 6.64 14.08 -13.36
N THR A 10 5.45 14.56 -13.02
CA THR A 10 4.67 14.00 -11.90
C THR A 10 4.18 12.59 -12.18
N MET A 11 3.77 12.27 -13.41
CA MET A 11 3.44 10.88 -13.78
C MET A 11 4.65 9.95 -13.71
N LEU A 12 5.82 10.41 -14.17
CA LEU A 12 7.05 9.63 -14.11
C LEU A 12 7.49 9.38 -12.66
N ILE A 13 7.40 10.40 -11.80
CA ILE A 13 7.66 10.27 -10.36
C ILE A 13 6.65 9.31 -9.71
N ALA A 14 5.37 9.40 -10.05
CA ALA A 14 4.35 8.47 -9.55
C ALA A 14 4.59 7.03 -10.00
N LEU A 15 5.03 6.79 -11.25
CA LEU A 15 5.43 5.47 -11.74
C LEU A 15 6.65 4.93 -10.99
N LEU A 16 7.67 5.76 -10.76
CA LEU A 16 8.86 5.38 -9.99
C LEU A 16 8.51 5.06 -8.53
N MET A 17 7.53 5.78 -7.96
CA MET A 17 7.01 5.54 -6.61
C MET A 17 5.99 4.39 -6.54
N SER A 18 5.57 3.79 -7.65
CA SER A 18 4.61 2.67 -7.66
C SER A 18 5.21 1.38 -7.07
N SER A 19 6.53 1.31 -6.90
CA SER A 19 7.23 0.23 -6.19
C SER A 19 7.38 0.50 -4.68
N CYS A 20 7.11 1.74 -4.22
CA CYS A 20 7.01 2.10 -2.80
C CYS A 20 5.61 1.82 -2.25
N ALA A 21 4.97 0.75 -2.73
CA ALA A 21 3.65 0.31 -2.28
C ALA A 21 3.58 0.07 -0.76
N THR A 22 4.71 0.15 -0.07
CA THR A 22 4.81 0.08 1.38
C THR A 22 5.98 0.94 1.87
N VAL A 23 5.74 1.99 2.66
CA VAL A 23 6.82 2.67 3.41
C VAL A 23 7.41 1.73 4.47
N PHE A 24 6.65 0.73 4.91
CA PHE A 24 6.99 -0.19 6.01
C PHE A 24 6.77 -1.69 5.70
N GLY A 25 6.70 -2.08 4.44
CA GLY A 25 6.27 -3.43 4.03
C GLY A 25 7.25 -4.11 3.09
N GLY A 26 7.25 -5.44 3.14
CA GLY A 26 8.03 -6.29 2.26
C GLY A 26 7.17 -6.91 1.17
N LYS A 27 7.69 -7.95 0.51
CA LYS A 27 6.96 -8.70 -0.53
C LYS A 27 5.62 -9.21 0.01
N VAL A 28 4.54 -8.89 -0.70
CA VAL A 28 3.18 -9.32 -0.35
C VAL A 28 2.96 -10.76 -0.82
N ASN A 29 2.61 -11.66 0.10
CA ASN A 29 2.35 -13.07 -0.18
C ASN A 29 0.88 -13.35 -0.53
N SER A 30 0.59 -14.58 -0.96
CA SER A 30 -0.77 -14.99 -1.37
C SER A 30 -1.78 -14.87 -0.22
N HIS A 31 -1.39 -15.16 1.02
CA HIS A 31 -2.27 -15.04 2.19
C HIS A 31 -2.76 -13.60 2.40
N GLN A 32 -1.87 -12.62 2.25
CA GLN A 32 -2.20 -11.21 2.40
C GLN A 32 -3.18 -10.73 1.30
N LYS A 33 -3.04 -11.23 0.07
CA LYS A 33 -3.89 -10.85 -1.07
C LYS A 33 -5.27 -11.51 -1.03
N THR A 34 -5.33 -12.78 -0.61
CA THR A 34 -6.58 -13.54 -0.60
C THR A 34 -7.52 -13.00 0.47
N LYS A 35 -8.73 -12.58 0.05
CA LYS A 35 -9.77 -12.15 0.98
C LYS A 35 -10.42 -13.39 1.63
N PRO A 36 -10.58 -13.42 2.96
CA PRO A 36 -11.26 -14.51 3.65
C PRO A 36 -12.69 -14.70 3.13
N ALA A 37 -13.11 -15.96 2.99
CA ALA A 37 -14.48 -16.31 2.65
C ALA A 37 -15.43 -16.01 3.83
N PRO A 38 -16.75 -15.90 3.61
CA PRO A 38 -17.72 -15.80 4.70
C PRO A 38 -17.52 -16.91 5.73
N GLY A 39 -17.45 -16.53 7.01
CA GLY A 39 -17.21 -17.48 8.11
C GLY A 39 -15.73 -17.81 8.39
N GLN A 40 -14.78 -17.34 7.57
CA GLN A 40 -13.35 -17.49 7.85
C GLN A 40 -12.82 -16.37 8.75
N GLN A 41 -11.78 -16.68 9.51
CA GLN A 41 -11.07 -15.70 10.34
C GLN A 41 -10.49 -14.58 9.47
N GLN A 42 -10.61 -13.34 9.95
CA GLN A 42 -10.01 -12.19 9.28
C GLN A 42 -8.49 -12.18 9.43
N ARG A 43 -7.82 -11.62 8.42
CA ARG A 43 -6.37 -11.45 8.40
C ARG A 43 -5.95 -10.41 9.44
N ASP A 44 -4.93 -10.72 10.21
CA ASP A 44 -4.32 -9.78 11.14
C ASP A 44 -3.73 -8.57 10.42
N VAL A 45 -3.91 -7.38 11.02
CA VAL A 45 -3.33 -6.13 10.52
C VAL A 45 -1.99 -5.85 11.20
N ARG A 46 -1.02 -5.30 10.45
CA ARG A 46 0.23 -4.74 10.96
C ARG A 46 -0.05 -3.40 11.64
N VAL A 47 -0.32 -3.44 12.95
CA VAL A 47 -0.73 -2.25 13.74
C VAL A 47 0.27 -1.09 13.63
N VAL A 48 1.57 -1.38 13.62
CA VAL A 48 2.61 -0.34 13.47
C VAL A 48 2.51 0.37 12.11
N ALA A 49 2.31 -0.40 11.03
CA ALA A 49 2.15 0.17 9.69
C ALA A 49 0.84 0.97 9.56
N LEU A 50 -0.24 0.51 10.21
CA LEU A 50 -1.50 1.24 10.30
C LEU A 50 -1.30 2.61 10.96
N ILE A 51 -0.68 2.64 12.15
CA ILE A 51 -0.43 3.88 12.90
C ILE A 51 0.50 4.81 12.10
N ALA A 52 1.59 4.28 11.54
CA ALA A 52 2.55 5.06 10.78
C ALA A 52 1.93 5.69 9.53
N ASN A 53 1.11 4.95 8.78
CA ASN A 53 0.42 5.52 7.62
C ASN A 53 -0.63 6.58 8.04
N ILE A 54 -1.37 6.37 9.14
CA ILE A 54 -2.34 7.38 9.62
C ILE A 54 -1.63 8.69 9.99
N LEU A 55 -0.48 8.62 10.66
CA LEU A 55 0.22 9.79 11.18
C LEU A 55 1.15 10.47 10.15
N LEU A 56 1.85 9.68 9.32
CA LEU A 56 2.93 10.18 8.46
C LEU A 56 2.57 10.24 6.97
N PHE A 57 1.68 9.36 6.50
CA PHE A 57 1.33 9.29 5.07
C PHE A 57 -0.04 8.65 4.81
N PRO A 58 -1.15 9.39 5.01
CA PRO A 58 -2.50 8.85 4.88
C PRO A 58 -2.82 8.20 3.52
N PRO A 59 -2.30 8.70 2.37
CA PRO A 59 -2.49 8.02 1.08
C PRO A 59 -1.89 6.61 1.05
N GLY A 60 -0.78 6.38 1.76
CA GLY A 60 -0.14 5.07 1.87
C GLY A 60 -1.03 4.04 2.55
N LEU A 61 -1.89 4.47 3.48
CA LEU A 61 -2.85 3.57 4.12
C LEU A 61 -3.80 2.92 3.09
N ILE A 62 -4.30 3.73 2.15
CA ILE A 62 -5.22 3.27 1.11
C ILE A 62 -4.52 2.27 0.20
N VAL A 63 -3.27 2.56 -0.18
CA VAL A 63 -2.45 1.67 -1.02
C VAL A 63 -2.13 0.36 -0.29
N ASP A 64 -1.80 0.40 1.00
CA ASP A 64 -1.51 -0.78 1.81
C ASP A 64 -2.74 -1.69 1.97
N PHE A 65 -3.94 -1.12 2.09
CA PHE A 65 -5.19 -1.88 2.09
C PHE A 65 -5.51 -2.46 0.71
N ALA A 66 -5.32 -1.68 -0.36
CA ALA A 66 -5.62 -2.11 -1.73
C ALA A 66 -4.69 -3.24 -2.20
N THR A 67 -3.41 -3.20 -1.80
CA THR A 67 -2.42 -4.21 -2.16
C THR A 67 -2.42 -5.41 -1.21
N GLY A 68 -3.04 -5.28 -0.03
CA GLY A 68 -3.02 -6.28 1.04
C GLY A 68 -1.74 -6.24 1.88
N ALA A 69 -0.81 -5.31 1.62
CA ALA A 69 0.43 -5.18 2.37
C ALA A 69 0.22 -4.84 3.86
N ILE A 70 -0.93 -4.24 4.19
CA ILE A 70 -1.33 -3.92 5.56
C ILE A 70 -1.50 -5.16 6.44
N TYR A 71 -1.75 -6.34 5.85
CA TYR A 71 -1.97 -7.57 6.60
C TYR A 71 -0.65 -8.24 7.01
N LYS A 72 -0.64 -9.00 8.10
CA LYS A 72 0.53 -9.76 8.51
C LYS A 72 0.84 -10.86 7.48
N PRO A 73 2.12 -11.11 7.18
CA PRO A 73 2.51 -12.32 6.47
C PRO A 73 2.29 -13.53 7.39
N GLN A 74 2.20 -14.73 6.82
CA GLN A 74 2.24 -15.97 7.58
C GLN A 74 3.66 -16.25 8.04
#